data_AF-A0A7Y4GUA9-F1
#
_entry.id   AF-A0A7Y4GUA9-F1
#
_cell.length_a   1.000
_cell.length_b   1.000
_cell.length_c   1.000
_cell.angle_alpha   90.00
_cell.angle_beta   90.00
_cell.angle_gamma   90.00
#
_symmetry.space_group_name_H-M   'P 1'
#
loop_
_entity.id
_entity.type
_entity.pdbx_description
1 polymer ?
#
loop_
_entity_poly.entity_id
_entity_poly.type
_entity_poly.pdbx_seq_one_letter_code
_entity_poly.pdbx_strand_id
1 'polypeptide(L)' 'MYFPGEPLNACDRLLNAALRPDLLIARPAPSRDGSGQCALNFDIVLARG' A
#
# COMPACT_ATOMS: atom_id res chain seq x y z
N MET A 1 -3.32 -2.28 -5.63
CA MET A 1 -2.20 -1.95 -4.74
C MET A 1 -1.67 -0.60 -5.16
N TYR A 2 -1.55 0.33 -4.22
CA TYR A 2 -1.03 1.69 -4.42
C TYR A 2 0.30 1.85 -3.68
N PHE A 3 1.16 2.73 -4.17
CA PHE A 3 2.46 3.02 -3.55
C PHE A 3 2.32 4.09 -2.45
N PRO A 4 3.05 3.98 -1.33
CA PRO A 4 2.94 4.96 -0.25
C PRO A 4 3.49 6.32 -0.68
N GLY A 5 2.77 7.39 -0.34
CA GLY A 5 3.22 8.78 -0.57
C GLY A 5 3.03 9.29 -2.00
N GLU A 6 2.48 8.49 -2.92
CA GLU A 6 2.24 8.95 -4.30
C GLU A 6 1.13 10.01 -4.36
N PRO A 7 1.39 11.20 -4.95
CA PRO A 7 0.40 12.27 -5.05
C PRO A 7 -0.86 11.84 -5.83
N LEU A 8 -0.71 10.94 -6.80
CA LEU A 8 -1.81 10.44 -7.62
C LEU A 8 -2.86 9.67 -6.79
N ASN A 9 -2.48 9.09 -5.66
CA ASN A 9 -3.41 8.39 -4.77
C ASN A 9 -4.52 9.31 -4.26
N ALA A 10 -4.21 10.58 -3.98
CA ALA A 10 -5.18 11.54 -3.44
C ALA A 10 -6.31 11.85 -4.43
N CYS A 11 -6.02 11.80 -5.73
CA CYS A 11 -6.97 12.10 -6.79
C CYS A 11 -7.71 10.85 -7.32
N ASP A 12 -7.30 9.65 -6.90
CA ASP A 12 -7.83 8.40 -7.45
C ASP A 12 -9.24 8.10 -6.90
N ARG A 13 -10.23 8.08 -7.78
CA ARG A 13 -11.63 7.87 -7.40
C ARG A 13 -11.91 6.47 -6.86
N LEU A 14 -11.19 5.45 -7.33
CA LEU A 14 -11.42 4.06 -6.92
C LEU A 14 -10.85 3.82 -5.52
N LEU A 15 -9.65 4.34 -5.25
CA LEU A 15 -9.06 4.34 -3.93
C LEU A 15 -9.94 5.08 -2.94
N ASN A 16 -10.37 6.30 -3.28
CA ASN A 16 -11.21 7.13 -2.41
C ASN A 16 -12.61 6.56 -2.17
N ALA A 17 -13.12 5.72 -3.06
CA ALA A 17 -14.42 5.06 -2.91
C ALA A 17 -14.34 3.74 -2.10
N ALA A 18 -13.15 3.23 -1.81
CA ALA A 18 -12.99 1.99 -1.06
C ALA A 18 -13.40 2.17 0.41
N LEU A 19 -13.98 1.12 1.01
CA LEU A 19 -14.34 1.11 2.44
C LEU A 19 -13.13 1.26 3.37
N ARG A 20 -11.97 0.73 2.94
CA ARG A 20 -10.71 0.73 3.69
C ARG A 20 -9.54 1.06 2.76
N PRO A 21 -9.41 2.33 2.35
CA PRO A 21 -8.38 2.76 1.40
C PRO A 21 -6.97 2.56 1.95
N ASP A 22 -6.81 2.63 3.27
CA ASP A 22 -5.55 2.35 3.99
C ASP A 22 -4.98 0.96 3.68
N LEU A 23 -5.84 -0.06 3.52
CA LEU A 23 -5.41 -1.42 3.21
C LEU A 23 -4.95 -1.59 1.76
N LEU A 24 -5.28 -0.65 0.88
CA LEU A 24 -4.93 -0.72 -0.53
C LEU A 24 -3.57 -0.08 -0.83
N ILE A 25 -2.97 0.62 0.14
CA ILE A 25 -1.66 1.26 0.05
C ILE A 25 -0.61 0.36 0.69
N ALA A 26 0.45 0.05 -0.08
CA ALA A 26 1.57 -0.73 0.41
C ALA A 26 2.37 0.03 1.48
N ARG A 27 3.03 -0.71 2.38
CA ARG A 27 3.81 -0.15 3.48
C ARG A 27 5.30 -0.34 3.24
N PRO A 28 6.17 0.62 3.62
CA PRO A 28 7.61 0.40 3.58
C PRO A 28 7.99 -0.85 4.38
N ALA A 29 8.77 -1.75 3.77
CA ALA A 29 9.39 -2.83 4.51
C ALA A 29 10.60 -2.28 5.29
N PRO A 30 10.84 -2.74 6.53
CA PRO A 30 12.04 -2.35 7.26
C PRO A 30 13.28 -2.78 6.46
N SER A 31 14.17 -1.83 6.17
CA SER A 31 15.39 -2.07 5.38
C SER A 31 16.31 -3.02 6.15
N ARG A 32 16.45 -4.25 5.66
CA ARG A 32 17.32 -5.25 6.30
C ARG A 32 18.77 -5.17 5.86
N ASP A 33 19.05 -4.72 4.64
CA ASP A 33 20.39 -4.70 4.08
C ASP A 33 20.63 -3.44 3.26
N GLY A 34 21.84 -2.88 3.34
CA GLY A 34 22.29 -1.65 2.69
C GLY A 34 22.40 -1.72 1.16
N SER A 35 21.58 -2.55 0.51
CA SER A 35 21.57 -2.78 -0.94
C SER A 35 20.86 -1.67 -1.74
N GLY A 36 20.34 -0.63 -1.08
CA GLY A 36 19.62 0.47 -1.74
C GLY A 36 18.28 0.08 -2.36
N GLN A 37 17.84 -1.17 -2.20
CA GLN A 37 16.54 -1.63 -2.69
C GLN A 37 15.43 -1.27 -1.69
N CYS A 38 14.46 -0.49 -2.15
CA CYS A 38 13.25 -0.19 -1.39
C CYS A 38 12.24 -1.33 -1.59
N ALA A 39 12.02 -2.12 -0.54
CA ALA A 39 11.01 -3.17 -0.53
C ALA A 39 9.71 -2.66 0.12
N LEU A 40 8.57 -3.16 -0.36
CA LEU A 40 7.24 -2.82 0.14
C LEU A 40 6.49 -4.07 0.57
N ASN A 41 5.77 -3.96 1.69
CA ASN A 41 4.87 -4.97 2.22
C ASN A 41 3.43 -4.65 1.82
N PHE A 42 2.68 -5.67 1.42
CA PHE A 42 1.26 -5.54 1.11
C PHE A 42 0.51 -6.79 1.56
N ASP A 43 -0.36 -6.60 2.55
CA ASP A 43 -1.09 -7.70 3.16
C ASP A 43 -2.50 -7.81 2.56
N ILE A 44 -2.93 -9.03 2.26
CA ILE A 44 -4.26 -9.31 1.74
C ILE A 44 -5.08 -9.98 2.84
N VAL A 45 -6.16 -9.31 3.25
CA VAL A 45 -7.08 -9.83 4.27
C VAL A 45 -8.35 -10.33 3.57
N LEU A 46 -8.70 -11.60 3.81
CA LEU A 46 -9.90 -12.23 3.28
C LEU A 46 -10.96 -12.35 4.37
N ALA A 47 -12.24 -12.20 4.01
CA ALA A 47 -13.33 -12.51 4.92
C ALA A 47 -13.34 -14.02 5.22
N ARG A 48 -13.61 -14.39 6.46
CA ARG A 48 -13.86 -15.78 6.83
C ARG A 48 -15.29 -16.14 6.42
N GLY A 49 -15.44 -17.19 5.61
CA GLY A 49 -16.75 -17.76 5.25
C GLY A 49 -17.51 -18.34 6.43
#